data_AF-A0A2P5EQH4-F1
#
_entry.id   AF-A0A2P5EQH4-F1
#
_cell.length_a   1.000
_cell.length_b   1.000
_cell.length_c   1.000
_cell.angle_alpha   90.00
_cell.angle_beta   90.00
_cell.angle_gamma   90.00
#
_symmetry.space_group_name_H-M   'P 1'
#
loop_
_entity.id
_entity.type
_entity.pdbx_description
1 polymer ?
#
loop_
_entity_poly.entity_id
_entity_poly.type
_entity_poly.pdbx_seq_one_letter_code
_entity_poly.pdbx_strand_id
1 'polypeptide(L)'
;MRLIMYVLLFLILVSQGIHCLQCHQDERSALLQLKSSFTIGTFTDFYDCDDQYYESTWRPKTDSWDENTNCCTAWSGVTCDNASGHVIKLDLSCSRILGTLSSNNSLFFLNHLQRLDLSRNDFRGSPISSKFGQFKNMTHLVLSESNFSGLVPLEISNLSNLVSFELSSYEISATAEMEAATFKAIVQNLKSLKQLLLASVYM
;
A
#
# COMPACT_ATOMS: atom_id res chain seq x y z
N MET A 1 54.30 2.52 -3.21
CA MET A 1 53.15 3.17 -3.88
C MET A 1 52.10 2.20 -4.39
N ARG A 2 52.43 1.14 -5.15
CA ARG A 2 51.41 0.20 -5.68
C ARG A 2 50.61 -0.55 -4.61
N LEU A 3 51.25 -0.97 -3.51
CA LEU A 3 50.57 -1.68 -2.41
C LEU A 3 49.51 -0.82 -1.69
N ILE A 4 49.78 0.48 -1.53
CA ILE A 4 48.86 1.44 -0.88
C ILE A 4 47.59 1.64 -1.74
N MET A 5 47.73 1.61 -3.06
CA MET A 5 46.61 1.76 -4.00
C MET A 5 45.65 0.56 -3.95
N TYR A 6 46.16 -0.66 -3.80
CA TYR A 6 45.32 -1.86 -3.63
C TYR A 6 44.58 -1.88 -2.29
N VAL A 7 45.22 -1.43 -1.20
CA VAL A 7 44.57 -1.31 0.10
C VAL A 7 43.44 -0.27 0.05
N LEU A 8 43.64 0.87 -0.63
CA LEU A 8 42.58 1.86 -0.87
C LEU A 8 41.44 1.34 -1.75
N LEU A 9 41.75 0.63 -2.85
CA LEU A 9 40.73 0.00 -3.71
C LEU A 9 39.94 -1.09 -2.96
N PHE A 10 40.60 -1.87 -2.10
CA PHE A 10 39.96 -2.89 -1.28
C PHE A 10 39.09 -2.26 -0.17
N LEU A 11 39.54 -1.16 0.45
CA LEU A 11 38.74 -0.39 1.39
C LEU A 11 37.54 0.29 0.72
N ILE A 12 37.66 0.75 -0.52
CA ILE A 12 36.53 1.26 -1.32
C ILE A 12 35.54 0.13 -1.60
N LEU A 13 36.00 -1.06 -2.00
CA LEU A 13 35.16 -2.24 -2.21
C LEU A 13 34.50 -2.75 -0.93
N VAL A 14 35.16 -2.63 0.24
CA VAL A 14 34.58 -2.97 1.55
C VAL A 14 33.62 -1.87 2.03
N SER A 15 33.87 -0.59 1.71
CA SER A 15 32.91 0.50 1.97
C SER A 15 31.68 0.43 1.08
N GLN A 16 31.83 -0.09 -0.15
CA GLN A 16 30.75 -0.50 -1.05
C GLN A 16 30.13 -1.85 -0.64
N GLY A 17 30.78 -2.59 0.26
CA GLY A 17 30.28 -3.82 0.88
C GLY A 17 29.52 -3.60 2.19
N ILE A 18 29.32 -2.35 2.59
CA ILE A 18 28.44 -1.93 3.70
C ILE A 18 27.45 -0.90 3.14
N HIS A 19 26.76 -1.26 2.05
CA HIS A 19 25.53 -0.56 1.70
C HIS A 19 24.45 -1.04 2.68
N CYS A 20 24.05 -0.18 3.61
CA CYS A 20 22.71 -0.32 4.17
C CYS A 20 21.74 -0.39 2.99
N LEU A 21 20.88 -1.43 2.97
CA LEU A 21 19.91 -1.73 1.94
C LEU A 21 19.02 -0.49 1.71
N GLN A 22 19.42 0.36 0.78
CA GLN A 22 18.75 1.62 0.52
C GLN A 22 17.50 1.31 -0.29
N CYS A 23 16.36 1.81 0.18
CA CYS A 23 15.13 1.85 -0.59
C CYS A 23 15.40 2.28 -2.04
N HIS A 24 14.90 1.53 -3.02
CA HIS A 24 15.06 1.88 -4.43
C HIS A 24 14.57 3.31 -4.67
N GLN A 25 15.37 4.09 -5.38
CA GLN A 25 15.13 5.54 -5.54
C GLN A 25 13.76 5.82 -6.19
N ASP A 26 13.36 4.99 -7.15
CA ASP A 26 12.07 5.14 -7.84
C ASP A 26 10.89 4.82 -6.92
N GLU A 27 10.99 3.77 -6.08
CA GLU A 27 9.95 3.42 -5.12
C GLU A 27 9.86 4.46 -4.00
N ARG A 28 11.00 4.98 -3.53
CA ARG A 28 11.05 6.10 -2.58
C ARG A 28 10.36 7.34 -3.14
N SER A 29 10.67 7.68 -4.40
CA SER A 29 10.07 8.83 -5.08
C SER A 29 8.57 8.64 -5.29
N ALA A 30 8.13 7.43 -5.66
CA ALA A 30 6.73 7.08 -5.79
C ALA A 30 5.98 7.21 -4.45
N LEU A 31 6.57 6.79 -3.34
CA LEU A 31 6.00 6.97 -2.01
C LEU A 31 5.91 8.46 -1.59
N LEU A 32 6.92 9.29 -1.85
CA LEU A 32 6.82 10.73 -1.57
C LEU A 32 5.74 11.42 -2.42
N GLN A 33 5.64 11.04 -3.70
CA GLN A 33 4.54 11.49 -4.56
C GLN A 33 3.18 11.02 -4.04
N LEU A 34 3.10 9.79 -3.51
CA LEU A 34 1.89 9.23 -2.93
C LEU A 34 1.43 10.07 -1.74
N LYS A 35 2.36 10.39 -0.83
CA LYS A 35 2.11 11.28 0.31
C LYS A 35 1.57 12.65 -0.13
N SER A 36 2.11 13.21 -1.22
CA SER A 36 1.65 14.51 -1.74
C SER A 36 0.28 14.46 -2.44
N SER A 37 -0.20 13.28 -2.79
CA SER A 37 -1.48 13.11 -3.53
C SER A 37 -2.73 13.17 -2.65
N PHE A 38 -2.56 13.21 -1.33
CA PHE A 38 -3.65 13.19 -0.36
C PHE A 38 -3.51 14.30 0.67
N THR A 39 -4.62 14.61 1.34
CA THR A 39 -4.63 15.42 2.55
C THR A 39 -4.83 14.54 3.77
N ILE A 40 -4.44 15.04 4.94
CA ILE A 40 -4.67 14.37 6.22
C ILE A 40 -5.85 15.06 6.91
N GLY A 41 -6.88 14.28 7.24
CA GLY A 41 -8.07 14.73 7.95
C GLY A 41 -7.79 15.12 9.40
N THR A 42 -8.70 15.89 9.99
CA THR A 42 -8.59 16.33 11.38
C THR A 42 -9.18 15.28 12.34
N PHE A 43 -8.94 15.44 13.63
CA PHE A 43 -9.41 14.51 14.67
C PHE A 43 -10.95 14.32 14.69
N THR A 44 -11.72 15.28 14.17
CA THR A 44 -13.19 15.21 14.17
C THR A 44 -13.77 14.45 12.98
N ASP A 45 -12.95 14.13 11.98
CA ASP A 45 -13.42 13.63 10.68
C ASP A 45 -13.46 12.10 10.60
N PHE A 46 -13.01 11.38 11.64
CA PHE A 46 -12.85 9.92 11.61
C PHE A 46 -13.30 9.24 12.90
N TYR A 47 -13.94 8.07 12.76
CA TYR A 47 -14.10 7.11 13.85
C TYR A 47 -12.71 6.63 14.28
N ASP A 48 -12.47 6.65 15.59
CA ASP A 48 -11.13 6.42 16.13
C ASP A 48 -10.59 5.05 15.72
N CYS A 49 -9.34 5.05 15.26
CA CYS A 49 -8.58 3.84 15.01
C CYS A 49 -7.97 3.28 16.30
N ASP A 50 -8.08 4.03 17.40
CA ASP A 50 -7.79 3.58 18.75
C ASP A 50 -9.06 3.07 19.44
N ASP A 51 -8.97 1.86 19.99
CA ASP A 51 -9.98 1.28 20.87
C ASP A 51 -9.76 1.72 22.34
N GLN A 52 -9.01 2.81 22.57
CA GLN A 52 -8.65 3.25 23.92
C GLN A 52 -8.95 4.72 24.17
N TYR A 53 -10.07 4.87 24.88
CA TYR A 53 -10.39 5.88 25.88
C TYR A 53 -9.14 6.43 26.60
N TYR A 54 -8.44 7.44 26.05
CA TYR A 54 -7.68 8.53 26.70
C TYR A 54 -6.75 9.19 25.65
N GLU A 55 -7.05 10.45 25.30
CA GLU A 55 -6.21 11.41 24.54
C GLU A 55 -5.15 10.80 23.59
N SER A 56 -5.57 10.23 22.44
CA SER A 56 -4.63 9.66 21.49
C SER A 56 -3.85 10.75 20.75
N THR A 57 -2.53 10.72 20.89
CA THR A 57 -1.56 11.47 20.06
C THR A 57 -1.35 10.78 18.71
N TRP A 58 -2.42 10.22 18.16
CA TRP A 58 -2.37 9.46 16.92
C TRP A 58 -1.82 10.36 15.79
N ARG A 59 -0.93 9.81 14.97
CA ARG A 59 -0.31 10.48 13.82
C ARG A 59 -0.39 9.58 12.58
N PRO A 60 -0.62 10.15 11.39
CA PRO A 60 -0.63 9.37 10.16
C PRO A 60 0.75 8.75 9.93
N LYS A 61 0.79 7.53 9.38
CA LYS A 61 2.06 6.82 9.15
C LYS A 61 3.02 7.60 8.24
N THR A 62 2.47 8.39 7.32
CA THR A 62 3.20 9.26 6.39
C THR A 62 3.95 10.42 7.05
N ASP A 63 3.72 10.73 8.33
CA ASP A 63 4.49 11.75 9.07
C ASP A 63 5.97 11.40 9.16
N SER A 64 6.28 10.10 9.29
CA SER A 64 7.66 9.60 9.34
C SER A 64 8.40 9.65 8.00
N TRP A 65 7.69 9.95 6.91
CA TRP A 65 8.26 9.90 5.56
C TRP A 65 9.04 11.18 5.28
N ASP A 66 10.34 11.08 5.51
CA ASP A 66 11.33 12.14 5.34
C ASP A 66 12.30 11.81 4.21
N GLU A 67 12.52 12.77 3.29
CA GLU A 67 13.40 12.62 2.14
C GLU A 67 14.88 12.37 2.50
N ASN A 68 15.30 12.66 3.72
CA ASN A 68 16.67 12.47 4.15
C ASN A 68 16.88 11.12 4.84
N THR A 69 15.84 10.28 4.91
CA THR A 69 15.87 8.99 5.61
C THR A 69 15.62 7.80 4.68
N ASN A 70 15.99 6.61 5.13
CA ASN A 70 15.79 5.38 4.36
C ASN A 70 14.36 4.84 4.57
N CYS A 71 13.57 4.80 3.50
CA CYS A 71 12.17 4.35 3.53
C CYS A 71 11.99 2.95 4.14
N CYS A 72 12.95 2.04 3.95
CA CYS A 72 12.83 0.66 4.41
C CYS A 72 13.04 0.48 5.92
N THR A 73 13.58 1.49 6.61
CA THR A 73 13.95 1.40 8.04
C THR A 73 13.32 2.48 8.89
N ALA A 74 13.04 3.65 8.32
CA ALA A 74 12.55 4.82 9.04
C ALA A 74 11.07 5.11 8.81
N TRP A 75 10.50 4.69 7.67
CA TRP A 75 9.14 5.10 7.30
C TRP A 75 8.12 4.10 7.85
N SER A 76 7.32 4.56 8.81
CA SER A 76 6.17 3.84 9.32
C SER A 76 5.26 3.40 8.17
N GLY A 77 4.79 2.15 8.27
CA GLY A 77 3.92 1.55 7.26
C GLY A 77 4.66 1.01 6.03
N VAL A 78 5.96 1.28 5.84
CA VAL A 78 6.74 0.75 4.73
C VAL A 78 7.55 -0.46 5.20
N THR A 79 7.51 -1.54 4.44
CA THR A 79 8.38 -2.71 4.67
C THR A 79 8.97 -3.16 3.35
N CYS A 80 10.28 -3.33 3.35
CA CYS A 80 11.03 -3.79 2.19
C CYS A 80 11.47 -5.24 2.32
N ASP A 81 11.69 -5.88 1.18
CA ASP A 81 12.35 -7.18 1.12
C ASP A 81 13.83 -7.03 1.53
N ASN A 82 14.30 -7.90 2.42
CA ASN A 82 15.63 -7.78 3.03
C ASN A 82 16.78 -8.12 2.05
N ALA A 83 16.49 -8.82 0.95
CA ALA A 83 17.51 -9.18 -0.04
C ALA A 83 17.59 -8.16 -1.19
N SER A 84 16.44 -7.72 -1.69
CA SER A 84 16.35 -6.86 -2.87
C SER A 84 16.15 -5.37 -2.55
N GLY A 85 15.71 -5.03 -1.34
CA GLY A 85 15.40 -3.65 -0.95
C GLY A 85 14.10 -3.10 -1.55
N HIS A 86 13.33 -3.92 -2.27
CA HIS A 86 12.06 -3.50 -2.87
C HIS A 86 10.94 -3.37 -1.85
N VAL A 87 10.03 -2.42 -2.06
CA VAL A 87 8.86 -2.24 -1.18
C VAL A 87 7.86 -3.37 -1.40
N ILE A 88 7.69 -4.23 -0.40
CA ILE A 88 6.81 -5.40 -0.47
C ILE A 88 5.55 -5.26 0.37
N LYS A 89 5.55 -4.40 1.38
CA LYS A 89 4.35 -4.09 2.15
C LYS A 89 4.23 -2.58 2.33
N LEU A 90 3.04 -2.09 2.04
CA LEU A 90 2.62 -0.73 2.34
C LEU A 90 1.35 -0.80 3.19
N ASP A 91 1.46 -0.32 4.41
CA ASP A 91 0.38 -0.22 5.38
C ASP A 91 0.13 1.27 5.67
N LEU A 92 -0.95 1.78 5.08
CA LEU A 92 -1.50 3.10 5.33
C LEU A 92 -2.85 3.00 6.04
N SER A 93 -3.18 1.83 6.59
CA SER A 93 -4.41 1.66 7.38
C SER A 93 -4.45 2.73 8.45
N CYS A 94 -5.64 3.23 8.79
CA CYS A 94 -5.78 4.18 9.88
C CYS A 94 -4.73 5.28 9.76
N SER A 95 -4.80 6.08 8.69
CA SER A 95 -3.88 7.20 8.46
C SER A 95 -4.60 8.50 8.11
N ARG A 96 -5.92 8.59 8.38
CA ARG A 96 -6.77 9.79 8.15
C ARG A 96 -6.56 10.37 6.74
N ILE A 97 -6.27 9.50 5.78
CA ILE A 97 -6.02 9.91 4.40
C ILE A 97 -7.36 10.34 3.81
N LEU A 98 -7.38 11.55 3.25
CA LEU A 98 -8.48 12.13 2.50
C LEU A 98 -8.03 12.39 1.06
N GLY A 99 -8.84 12.00 0.09
CA GLY A 99 -8.58 12.32 -1.32
C GLY A 99 -9.13 11.26 -2.26
N THR A 100 -8.66 11.22 -3.50
CA THR A 100 -9.10 10.23 -4.49
C THR A 100 -7.91 9.43 -5.01
N LEU A 101 -8.06 8.12 -5.14
CA LEU A 101 -7.01 7.24 -5.66
C LEU A 101 -7.23 7.02 -7.16
N SER A 102 -6.80 7.99 -7.96
CA SER A 102 -6.89 7.92 -9.42
C SER A 102 -5.94 6.87 -10.03
N SER A 103 -6.28 6.33 -11.20
CA SER A 103 -5.49 5.28 -11.90
C SER A 103 -4.06 5.68 -12.30
N ASN A 104 -3.69 6.95 -12.21
CA ASN A 104 -2.35 7.47 -12.45
C ASN A 104 -1.56 7.76 -11.16
N ASN A 105 -2.12 7.40 -9.99
CA ASN A 105 -1.48 7.61 -8.70
C ASN A 105 -0.18 6.80 -8.58
N SER A 106 0.83 7.37 -7.94
CA SER A 106 2.17 6.77 -7.82
C SER A 106 2.21 5.48 -6.99
N LEU A 107 1.17 5.17 -6.22
CA LEU A 107 0.97 3.84 -5.61
C LEU A 107 1.16 2.72 -6.63
N PHE A 108 0.68 2.93 -7.85
CA PHE A 108 0.72 1.97 -8.95
C PHE A 108 2.11 1.81 -9.57
N PHE A 109 3.16 2.43 -9.03
CA PHE A 109 4.56 2.19 -9.43
C PHE A 109 5.29 1.22 -8.50
N LEU A 110 4.69 0.83 -7.37
CA LEU A 110 5.26 -0.10 -6.39
C LEU A 110 4.99 -1.57 -6.82
N ASN A 111 5.57 -1.98 -7.94
CA ASN A 111 5.25 -3.24 -8.62
C ASN A 111 5.57 -4.51 -7.81
N HIS A 112 6.39 -4.39 -6.77
CA HIS A 112 6.81 -5.50 -5.92
C HIS A 112 5.89 -5.73 -4.72
N LEU A 113 4.84 -4.92 -4.56
CA LEU A 113 3.90 -5.04 -3.45
C LEU A 113 3.30 -6.46 -3.36
N GLN A 114 3.42 -7.00 -2.15
CA GLN A 114 2.80 -8.24 -1.70
C GLN A 114 1.65 -7.97 -0.74
N ARG A 115 1.69 -6.88 0.02
CA ARG A 115 0.60 -6.49 0.91
C ARG A 115 0.33 -5.00 0.79
N LEU A 116 -0.92 -4.65 0.56
CA LEU A 116 -1.38 -3.28 0.58
C LEU A 116 -2.58 -3.19 1.52
N ASP A 117 -2.45 -2.33 2.52
CA ASP A 117 -3.52 -2.01 3.44
C ASP A 117 -3.80 -0.52 3.41
N LEU A 118 -4.98 -0.16 2.89
CA LEU A 118 -5.49 1.21 2.82
C LEU A 118 -6.67 1.41 3.76
N SER A 119 -6.98 0.44 4.62
CA SER A 119 -8.21 0.40 5.41
C SER A 119 -8.39 1.63 6.32
N ARG A 120 -9.63 1.95 6.68
CA ARG A 120 -9.92 3.02 7.67
C ARG A 120 -9.32 4.37 7.27
N ASN A 121 -9.53 4.74 6.01
CA ASN A 121 -9.26 6.06 5.45
C ASN A 121 -10.54 6.56 4.74
N ASP A 122 -10.51 7.72 4.10
CA ASP A 122 -11.63 8.19 3.29
C ASP A 122 -11.15 8.62 1.90
N PHE A 123 -11.26 7.69 0.95
CA PHE A 123 -10.96 7.94 -0.46
C PHE A 123 -12.12 8.60 -1.21
N ARG A 124 -13.08 9.22 -0.51
CA ARG A 124 -14.13 10.10 -1.05
C ARG A 124 -14.91 9.50 -2.23
N GLY A 125 -15.27 8.23 -2.13
CA GLY A 125 -15.99 7.51 -3.18
C GLY A 125 -15.11 7.18 -4.39
N SER A 126 -13.78 7.14 -4.26
CA SER A 126 -12.88 6.81 -5.37
C SER A 126 -13.27 5.47 -6.01
N PRO A 127 -13.29 5.37 -7.35
CA PRO A 127 -13.50 4.09 -8.01
C PRO A 127 -12.34 3.13 -7.70
N ILE A 128 -12.64 1.83 -7.61
CA ILE A 128 -11.62 0.80 -7.47
C ILE A 128 -10.92 0.63 -8.82
N SER A 129 -9.68 1.12 -8.93
CA SER A 129 -8.94 1.11 -10.20
C SER A 129 -8.57 -0.30 -10.66
N SER A 130 -8.74 -0.60 -11.95
CA SER A 130 -8.25 -1.85 -12.56
C SER A 130 -6.73 -2.03 -12.43
N LYS A 131 -5.99 -0.95 -12.15
CA LYS A 131 -4.55 -0.97 -11.90
C LYS A 131 -4.15 -1.82 -10.70
N PHE A 132 -5.05 -2.10 -9.76
CA PHE A 132 -4.75 -3.09 -8.70
C PHE A 132 -4.33 -4.44 -9.29
N GLY A 133 -4.91 -4.88 -10.41
CA GLY A 133 -4.59 -6.16 -11.06
C GLY A 133 -3.18 -6.29 -11.65
N GLN A 134 -2.37 -5.22 -11.60
CA GLN A 134 -0.98 -5.24 -12.08
C GLN A 134 0.01 -5.78 -11.02
N PHE A 135 -0.34 -5.75 -9.73
CA PHE A 135 0.54 -6.17 -8.65
C PHE A 135 0.66 -7.70 -8.60
N LYS A 136 1.49 -8.29 -9.46
CA LYS A 136 1.57 -9.75 -9.66
C LYS A 136 1.98 -10.52 -8.42
N ASN A 137 2.68 -9.87 -7.48
CA ASN A 137 3.12 -10.46 -6.22
C ASN A 137 2.12 -10.24 -5.07
N MET A 138 0.98 -9.58 -5.32
CA MET A 138 0.00 -9.25 -4.29
C MET A 138 -0.57 -10.52 -3.64
N THR A 139 -0.54 -10.54 -2.32
CA THR A 139 -1.07 -11.60 -1.45
C THR A 139 -2.18 -11.07 -0.54
N HIS A 140 -2.14 -9.81 -0.13
CA HIS A 140 -3.17 -9.21 0.73
C HIS A 140 -3.54 -7.82 0.20
N LEU A 141 -4.80 -7.65 -0.16
CA LEU A 141 -5.35 -6.36 -0.58
C LEU A 141 -6.50 -6.00 0.36
N VAL A 142 -6.29 -4.99 1.21
CA VAL A 142 -7.25 -4.54 2.21
C VAL A 142 -7.67 -3.11 1.88
N LEU A 143 -8.92 -2.96 1.43
CA LEU A 143 -9.56 -1.70 1.04
C LEU A 143 -10.79 -1.38 1.91
N SER A 144 -11.04 -2.23 2.92
CA SER A 144 -12.16 -2.12 3.84
C SER A 144 -12.25 -0.76 4.52
N GLU A 145 -13.46 -0.28 4.74
CA GLU A 145 -13.70 0.92 5.54
C GLU A 145 -12.99 2.17 4.99
N SER A 146 -12.85 2.24 3.66
CA SER A 146 -12.03 3.27 3.00
C SER A 146 -12.80 4.16 2.04
N ASN A 147 -14.12 4.04 2.02
CA ASN A 147 -15.01 4.80 1.13
C ASN A 147 -14.66 4.67 -0.37
N PHE A 148 -14.22 3.49 -0.81
CA PHE A 148 -14.14 3.15 -2.24
C PHE A 148 -15.54 2.84 -2.78
N SER A 149 -15.82 3.23 -4.03
CA SER A 149 -17.13 3.02 -4.65
C SER A 149 -17.01 2.50 -6.09
N GLY A 150 -18.16 2.25 -6.72
CA GLY A 150 -18.24 1.81 -8.11
C GLY A 150 -17.93 0.33 -8.30
N LEU A 151 -17.72 -0.07 -9.56
CA LEU A 151 -17.54 -1.47 -9.92
C LEU A 151 -16.17 -2.01 -9.46
N VAL A 152 -16.17 -3.20 -8.85
CA VAL A 152 -14.96 -3.99 -8.64
C VAL A 152 -14.47 -4.47 -10.02
N PRO A 153 -13.27 -4.07 -10.46
CA PRO A 153 -12.78 -4.38 -11.79
C PRO A 153 -12.43 -5.87 -11.93
N LEU A 154 -12.68 -6.44 -13.11
CA LEU A 154 -12.36 -7.84 -13.42
C LEU A 154 -10.87 -8.16 -13.22
N GLU A 155 -10.00 -7.16 -13.37
CA GLU A 155 -8.56 -7.25 -13.20
C GLU A 155 -8.12 -7.65 -11.79
N ILE A 156 -8.98 -7.56 -10.77
CA ILE A 156 -8.70 -8.16 -9.45
C ILE A 156 -8.47 -9.68 -9.58
N SER A 157 -9.14 -10.34 -10.54
CA SER A 157 -8.92 -11.76 -10.82
C SER A 157 -7.56 -12.08 -11.45
N ASN A 158 -6.75 -11.07 -11.80
CA ASN A 158 -5.37 -11.25 -12.28
C ASN A 158 -4.35 -11.40 -11.15
N LEU A 159 -4.77 -11.22 -9.89
CA LEU A 159 -3.91 -11.33 -8.71
C LEU A 159 -3.75 -12.79 -8.28
N SER A 160 -3.14 -13.63 -9.11
CA SER A 160 -3.10 -15.09 -8.92
C SER A 160 -2.49 -15.56 -7.59
N ASN A 161 -1.70 -14.71 -6.91
CA ASN A 161 -1.10 -14.98 -5.62
C ASN A 161 -1.93 -14.48 -4.43
N LEU A 162 -3.11 -13.90 -4.67
CA LEU A 162 -3.94 -13.28 -3.63
C LEU A 162 -4.44 -14.35 -2.64
N VAL A 163 -4.22 -14.05 -1.36
CA VAL A 163 -4.60 -14.88 -0.21
C VAL A 163 -5.76 -14.25 0.56
N SER A 164 -5.74 -12.92 0.72
CA SER A 164 -6.84 -12.15 1.32
C SER A 164 -7.24 -10.99 0.41
N PHE A 165 -8.54 -10.88 0.15
CA PHE A 165 -9.16 -9.69 -0.43
C PHE A 165 -10.26 -9.19 0.49
N GLU A 166 -10.12 -7.96 0.96
CA GLU A 166 -11.06 -7.33 1.89
C GLU A 166 -11.53 -6.01 1.31
N LEU A 167 -12.84 -5.93 1.08
CA LEU A 167 -13.51 -4.75 0.60
C LEU A 167 -14.82 -4.60 1.38
N SER A 168 -14.98 -3.46 2.02
CA SER A 168 -16.22 -3.11 2.71
C SER A 168 -16.40 -1.61 2.80
N SER A 169 -17.66 -1.17 2.92
CA SER A 169 -18.03 0.24 3.12
C SER A 169 -18.77 0.43 4.44
N TYR A 170 -18.57 1.60 5.06
CA TYR A 170 -19.34 2.08 6.20
C TYR A 170 -20.61 2.83 5.81
N GLU A 171 -20.63 3.36 4.58
CA GLU A 171 -21.59 4.34 4.11
C GLU A 171 -22.45 3.72 3.01
N ILE A 172 -23.78 3.80 3.16
CA ILE A 172 -24.74 3.37 2.14
C ILE A 172 -24.67 4.29 0.90
N SER A 173 -24.11 5.49 1.05
CA SER A 173 -24.01 6.50 -0.02
C SER A 173 -22.90 6.23 -1.04
N ALA A 174 -21.88 5.47 -0.65
CA ALA A 174 -20.75 5.08 -1.49
C ALA A 174 -20.66 3.55 -1.55
N THR A 175 -21.28 3.00 -2.60
CA THR A 175 -21.45 1.56 -2.75
C THR A 175 -20.44 1.01 -3.75
N ALA A 176 -19.65 0.04 -3.29
CA ALA A 176 -18.94 -0.83 -4.20
C ALA A 176 -19.91 -1.89 -4.74
N GLU A 177 -19.82 -2.17 -6.03
CA GLU A 177 -20.65 -3.12 -6.75
C GLU A 177 -19.75 -4.17 -7.41
N MET A 178 -20.14 -5.44 -7.36
CA MET A 178 -19.38 -6.53 -7.96
C MET A 178 -20.29 -7.32 -8.90
N GLU A 179 -20.00 -7.24 -10.19
CA GLU A 179 -20.71 -8.05 -11.18
C GLU A 179 -20.46 -9.56 -10.95
N ALA A 180 -21.49 -10.36 -11.22
CA ALA A 180 -21.41 -11.83 -11.14
C ALA A 180 -20.25 -12.42 -11.98
N ALA A 181 -19.91 -11.78 -13.11
CA ALA A 181 -18.78 -12.19 -13.94
C ALA A 181 -17.44 -11.99 -13.21
N THR A 182 -17.25 -10.86 -12.53
CA THR A 182 -16.06 -10.58 -11.71
C THR A 182 -15.98 -11.54 -10.54
N PHE A 183 -17.06 -11.77 -9.80
CA PHE A 183 -17.09 -12.73 -8.70
C PHE A 183 -16.72 -14.14 -9.18
N LYS A 184 -17.32 -14.59 -10.29
CA LYS A 184 -17.00 -15.88 -10.91
C LYS A 184 -15.52 -15.97 -11.27
N ALA A 185 -14.94 -14.93 -11.88
CA ALA A 185 -13.53 -14.89 -12.23
C ALA A 185 -12.63 -14.93 -10.99
N ILE A 186 -12.98 -14.23 -9.90
CA ILE A 186 -12.25 -14.28 -8.62
C ILE A 186 -12.22 -15.71 -8.07
N VAL A 187 -13.39 -16.36 -7.96
CA VAL A 187 -13.50 -17.73 -7.45
C VAL A 187 -12.76 -18.74 -8.35
N GLN A 188 -12.78 -18.51 -9.67
CA GLN A 188 -12.14 -19.41 -10.63
C GLN A 188 -10.63 -19.22 -10.72
N ASN A 189 -10.11 -17.99 -10.71
CA ASN A 189 -8.72 -17.70 -11.01
C ASN A 189 -7.84 -17.61 -9.75
N LEU A 190 -8.39 -17.16 -8.62
CA LEU A 190 -7.61 -16.91 -7.40
C LEU A 190 -7.50 -18.18 -6.55
N LYS A 191 -6.68 -19.14 -7.00
CA LYS A 191 -6.54 -20.46 -6.35
C LYS A 191 -5.95 -20.42 -4.94
N SER A 192 -5.21 -19.36 -4.62
CA SER A 192 -4.56 -19.16 -3.32
C SER A 192 -5.46 -18.42 -2.31
N LEU A 193 -6.65 -17.98 -2.74
CA LEU A 193 -7.55 -17.16 -1.92
C LEU A 193 -8.10 -17.98 -0.75
N LYS A 194 -7.89 -17.46 0.47
CA LYS A 194 -8.37 -18.07 1.72
C LYS A 194 -9.40 -17.19 2.41
N GLN A 195 -9.33 -15.89 2.21
CA GLN A 195 -10.21 -14.91 2.81
C GLN A 195 -10.75 -13.97 1.74
N LEU A 196 -12.07 -13.91 1.65
CA LEU A 196 -12.80 -12.99 0.79
C LEU A 196 -13.87 -12.31 1.64
N LEU A 197 -13.63 -11.05 1.99
CA LEU A 197 -14.56 -10.24 2.78
C LEU A 197 -15.14 -9.16 1.87
N LEU A 198 -16.45 -9.22 1.63
CA LEU A 198 -17.21 -8.33 0.74
C LEU A 198 -18.40 -7.69 1.46
N ALA A 199 -18.23 -7.31 2.72
CA ALA A 199 -19.32 -6.75 3.52
C ALA A 199 -19.79 -5.41 2.92
N SER A 200 -21.11 -5.21 2.78
CA SER A 200 -21.68 -4.02 2.16
C SER A 200 -21.24 -3.78 0.70
N VAL A 201 -20.92 -4.86 -0.03
CA VAL A 201 -20.70 -4.85 -1.49
C VAL A 201 -21.93 -5.44 -2.16
N TYR A 202 -22.50 -4.72 -3.13
CA TYR A 202 -23.68 -5.17 -3.87
C TYR A 202 -23.27 -6.13 -5.00
N MET A 203 -24.08 -7.16 -5.26
CA MET A 203 -23.80 -8.26 -6.18
C MET A 203 -24.81 -8.31 -7.34
#